data_AF-A0A564Z8W9-F1
#
_entry.id   AF-A0A564Z8W9-F1
#
_cell.length_a   1.000
_cell.length_b   1.000
_cell.length_c   1.000
_cell.angle_alpha   90.00
_cell.angle_beta   90.00
_cell.angle_gamma   90.00
#
_symmetry.space_group_name_H-M   'P 1'
#
loop_
_entity.id
_entity.type
_entity.pdbx_description
1 polymer ?
#
loop_
_entity_poly.entity_id
_entity_poly.type
_entity_poly.pdbx_seq_one_letter_code
_entity_poly.pdbx_strand_id
1 'polypeptide(L)'
;VLKVLPYIPCQQLDCKCGNWSPVKSEDSSFTCAHCNHLHYAEIYSPEVSSWIESLAVQMVEDLETLYLLCSDEEDIETRQLYFCMLKRLRKALASRSHPHVDDLPPFERPSVAT
;
A
#
# COMPACT_ATOMS: atom_id res chain seq x y z
N VAL A 1 -9.96 -5.02 -5.61
CA VAL A 1 -9.34 -5.94 -4.62
C VAL A 1 -8.06 -6.59 -5.11
N LEU A 2 -8.04 -7.34 -6.23
CA LEU A 2 -6.85 -8.08 -6.69
C LEU A 2 -5.57 -7.23 -6.81
N LYS A 3 -5.68 -5.96 -7.26
CA LYS A 3 -4.55 -5.02 -7.32
C LYS A 3 -3.94 -4.69 -5.95
N VAL A 4 -4.72 -4.78 -4.87
CA VAL A 4 -4.29 -4.40 -3.52
C VAL A 4 -3.62 -5.57 -2.80
N LEU A 5 -4.03 -6.81 -3.09
CA LEU A 5 -3.53 -8.02 -2.41
C LEU A 5 -2.00 -8.16 -2.35
N PRO A 6 -1.22 -7.85 -3.41
CA PRO A 6 0.25 -7.92 -3.36
C PRO A 6 0.90 -7.02 -2.30
N TYR A 7 0.15 -6.03 -1.79
CA TYR A 7 0.61 -5.04 -0.83
C TYR A 7 0.09 -5.28 0.60
N ILE A 8 -0.71 -6.34 0.81
CA ILE A 8 -1.29 -6.69 2.11
C ILE A 8 -0.64 -8.00 2.62
N PRO A 9 -0.20 -8.03 3.89
CA PRO A 9 0.35 -9.23 4.50
C PRO A 9 -0.73 -10.29 4.76
N CYS A 10 -0.31 -11.55 4.84
CA CYS A 10 -1.17 -12.66 5.24
C CYS A 10 -1.73 -12.44 6.65
N GLN A 11 -3.04 -12.69 6.83
CA GLN A 11 -3.72 -12.56 8.11
C GLN A 11 -3.71 -13.85 8.96
N GLN A 12 -3.15 -14.95 8.44
CA GLN A 12 -3.08 -16.21 9.17
C GLN A 12 -2.11 -16.10 10.36
N LEU A 13 -2.49 -16.65 11.50
CA LEU A 13 -1.66 -16.69 12.71
C LEU A 13 -0.28 -17.32 12.40
N ASP A 14 0.79 -16.69 12.91
CA ASP A 14 2.19 -17.07 12.72
C ASP A 14 2.72 -17.05 11.27
N CYS A 15 1.97 -16.49 10.31
CA CYS A 15 2.44 -16.30 8.96
C CYS A 15 3.17 -14.96 8.77
N LYS A 16 4.37 -14.98 8.16
CA LYS A 16 5.17 -13.78 7.84
C LYS A 16 5.12 -13.40 6.37
N CYS A 17 4.16 -13.93 5.61
CA CYS A 17 4.06 -13.64 4.18
C CYS A 17 3.57 -12.21 3.96
N GLY A 18 4.43 -11.34 3.44
CA GLY A 18 4.12 -9.92 3.22
C GLY A 18 3.58 -9.59 1.82
N ASN A 19 3.69 -10.52 0.87
CA ASN A 19 3.36 -10.29 -0.52
C ASN A 19 2.49 -11.43 -1.02
N TRP A 20 1.25 -11.13 -1.42
CA TRP A 20 0.42 -12.11 -2.09
C TRP A 20 0.88 -12.34 -3.53
N SER A 21 0.78 -13.59 -3.99
CA SER A 21 0.94 -13.95 -5.40
C SER A 21 -0.10 -15.03 -5.76
N PRO A 22 -0.77 -14.93 -6.91
CA PRO A 22 -1.76 -15.92 -7.30
C PRO A 22 -1.12 -17.29 -7.56
N VAL A 23 -1.81 -18.36 -7.14
CA VAL A 23 -1.47 -19.71 -7.60
C VAL A 23 -1.76 -19.78 -9.11
N LYS A 24 -0.91 -20.44 -9.90
CA LYS A 24 -1.07 -20.58 -11.36
C LYS A 24 -2.29 -21.44 -11.80
N SER A 25 -3.13 -21.83 -10.86
CA SER A 25 -4.33 -22.62 -11.09
C SER A 25 -5.49 -21.68 -11.38
N GLU A 26 -6.36 -22.05 -12.32
CA GLU A 26 -7.50 -21.25 -12.79
C GLU A 26 -8.56 -20.97 -11.69
N ASP A 27 -8.39 -21.54 -10.50
CA ASP A 27 -9.29 -21.34 -9.37
C ASP A 27 -8.96 -20.07 -8.58
N SER A 28 -9.90 -19.12 -8.65
CA SER A 28 -10.04 -17.82 -7.98
C SER A 28 -9.99 -17.84 -6.44
N SER A 29 -9.39 -18.85 -5.83
CA SER A 29 -9.12 -18.86 -4.40
C SER A 29 -8.03 -17.81 -4.16
N PHE A 30 -8.25 -16.82 -3.29
CA PHE A 30 -7.23 -15.83 -2.87
C PHE A 30 -6.05 -16.46 -2.09
N THR A 31 -5.78 -17.73 -2.37
CA THR A 31 -4.68 -18.56 -1.92
C THR A 31 -3.38 -17.99 -2.46
N CYS A 32 -2.44 -17.79 -1.56
CA CYS A 32 -1.12 -17.29 -1.89
C CYS A 32 -0.21 -18.42 -2.34
N ALA A 33 0.48 -18.25 -3.46
CA ALA A 33 1.50 -19.20 -3.93
C ALA A 33 2.71 -19.33 -2.99
N HIS A 34 2.93 -18.39 -2.07
CA HIS A 34 4.08 -18.39 -1.16
C HIS A 34 3.82 -19.10 0.18
N CYS A 35 2.62 -18.97 0.73
CA CYS A 35 2.27 -19.53 2.05
C CYS A 35 1.11 -20.52 2.01
N ASN A 36 0.48 -20.73 0.84
CA ASN A 36 -0.71 -21.56 0.65
C ASN A 36 -1.90 -21.21 1.55
N HIS A 37 -1.89 -20.03 2.18
CA HIS A 37 -3.02 -19.50 2.94
C HIS A 37 -3.90 -18.62 2.05
N LEU A 38 -5.17 -18.54 2.43
CA LEU A 38 -6.08 -17.51 1.95
C LEU A 38 -5.59 -16.16 2.52
N HIS A 39 -4.92 -15.33 1.72
CA HIS A 39 -4.33 -14.07 2.21
C HIS A 39 -5.36 -13.07 2.69
N TYR A 40 -6.60 -13.24 2.27
CA TYR A 40 -7.64 -12.26 2.47
C TYR A 40 -8.98 -12.93 2.76
N ALA A 41 -9.05 -13.57 3.93
CA ALA A 41 -10.27 -14.22 4.40
C ALA A 41 -11.39 -13.20 4.71
N GLU A 42 -11.02 -11.97 5.08
CA GLU A 42 -11.95 -10.89 5.45
C GLU A 42 -12.45 -10.07 4.25
N ILE A 43 -12.23 -10.50 3.00
CA ILE A 43 -12.62 -9.72 1.80
C ILE A 43 -14.09 -9.32 1.78
N TYR A 44 -14.95 -10.12 2.42
CA TYR A 44 -16.40 -9.91 2.49
C TYR A 44 -16.83 -9.04 3.68
N SER A 45 -15.89 -8.56 4.51
CA SER A 45 -16.18 -7.59 5.57
C SER A 45 -16.55 -6.23 4.95
N PRO A 46 -17.68 -5.62 5.35
CA PRO A 46 -18.06 -4.28 4.87
C PRO A 46 -17.01 -3.21 5.16
N GLU A 47 -16.35 -3.28 6.33
CA GLU A 47 -15.28 -2.34 6.73
C GLU A 47 -14.09 -2.43 5.76
N VAL A 48 -13.71 -3.66 5.43
CA VAL A 48 -12.59 -3.93 4.53
C VAL A 48 -12.92 -3.51 3.09
N SER A 49 -14.11 -3.84 2.59
CA SER A 49 -14.55 -3.43 1.26
C SER A 49 -14.55 -1.90 1.15
N SER A 50 -15.09 -1.22 2.16
CA SER A 50 -15.12 0.24 2.22
C SER A 50 -13.72 0.85 2.22
N TRP A 51 -12.78 0.31 3.00
CA TRP A 51 -11.38 0.77 3.00
C TRP A 51 -10.70 0.56 1.63
N ILE A 52 -10.96 -0.57 0.97
CA ILE A 52 -10.41 -0.83 -0.37
C ILE A 52 -10.93 0.18 -1.38
N GLU A 53 -12.25 0.41 -1.40
CA GLU A 53 -12.92 1.28 -2.36
C GLU A 53 -12.60 2.76 -2.13
N SER A 54 -12.51 3.19 -0.87
CA SER A 54 -12.32 4.60 -0.52
C SER A 54 -10.86 5.05 -0.54
N LEU A 55 -9.90 4.14 -0.33
CA LEU A 55 -8.51 4.53 -0.07
C LEU A 55 -7.46 3.59 -0.67
N ALA A 56 -7.56 2.28 -0.47
CA ALA A 56 -6.45 1.37 -0.77
C ALA A 56 -6.09 1.30 -2.25
N VAL A 57 -7.08 1.41 -3.15
CA VAL A 57 -6.84 1.44 -4.60
C VAL A 57 -6.01 2.67 -4.98
N GLN A 58 -6.38 3.85 -4.49
CA GLN A 58 -5.62 5.08 -4.75
C GLN A 58 -4.19 4.97 -4.21
N MET A 59 -4.01 4.44 -3.00
CA MET A 59 -2.68 4.24 -2.43
C MET A 59 -1.79 3.32 -3.27
N VAL A 60 -2.36 2.29 -3.92
CA VAL A 60 -1.62 1.42 -4.84
C VAL A 60 -1.20 2.17 -6.09
N GLU A 61 -2.10 2.96 -6.67
CA GLU A 61 -1.81 3.79 -7.85
C GLU A 61 -0.72 4.84 -7.56
N ASP A 62 -0.79 5.49 -6.41
CA ASP A 62 0.23 6.42 -5.93
C ASP A 62 1.57 5.73 -5.70
N LEU A 63 1.56 4.51 -5.12
CA LEU A 63 2.76 3.71 -4.88
C LEU A 63 3.42 3.30 -6.20
N GLU A 64 2.64 2.83 -7.18
CA GLU A 64 3.13 2.45 -8.50
C GLU A 64 3.68 3.66 -9.25
N THR A 65 3.02 4.81 -9.15
CA THR A 65 3.50 6.08 -9.72
C THR A 65 4.81 6.52 -9.08
N LEU A 66 4.88 6.52 -7.74
CA LEU A 66 6.10 6.86 -7.00
C LEU A 66 7.25 5.89 -7.27
N TYR A 67 6.96 4.62 -7.56
CA TYR A 67 7.99 3.66 -7.94
C TYR A 67 8.64 4.06 -9.26
N LEU A 68 7.85 4.43 -10.27
CA LEU A 68 8.35 4.91 -11.56
C LEU A 68 9.13 6.23 -11.41
N LEU A 69 8.56 7.20 -10.68
CA LEU A 69 9.25 8.46 -10.39
C LEU A 69 10.58 8.21 -9.68
N CYS A 70 10.61 7.32 -8.68
CA CYS A 70 11.82 7.00 -7.94
C CYS A 70 12.87 6.27 -8.80
N SER A 71 12.47 5.45 -9.78
CA SER A 71 13.41 4.75 -10.67
C SER A 71 14.09 5.67 -11.67
N ASP A 72 13.34 6.66 -12.15
CA ASP A 72 13.77 7.55 -13.23
C ASP A 72 14.39 8.86 -12.70
N GLU A 73 14.30 9.12 -11.39
CA GLU A 73 14.82 10.34 -10.77
C GLU A 73 16.36 10.37 -10.70
N GLU A 74 16.91 11.45 -11.26
CA GLU A 74 18.35 11.72 -11.29
C GLU A 74 18.80 12.47 -10.03
N ASP A 75 17.97 13.37 -9.51
CA ASP A 75 18.28 14.13 -8.31
C ASP A 75 18.21 13.25 -7.05
N ILE A 76 19.32 13.18 -6.32
CA ILE A 76 19.47 12.27 -5.19
C ILE A 76 18.54 12.66 -4.05
N GLU A 77 18.38 13.96 -3.79
CA GLU A 77 17.57 14.45 -2.68
C GLU A 77 16.08 14.19 -2.94
N THR A 78 15.61 14.47 -4.16
CA THR A 78 14.24 14.19 -4.62
C THR A 78 13.95 12.69 -4.62
N ARG A 79 14.88 11.86 -5.11
CA ARG A 79 14.72 10.40 -5.08
C ARG A 79 14.59 9.86 -3.66
N GLN A 80 15.32 10.42 -2.69
CA GLN A 80 15.18 10.05 -1.29
C GLN A 80 13.80 10.40 -0.73
N LEU A 81 13.22 11.54 -1.14
CA LEU A 81 11.85 11.92 -0.78
C LEU A 81 10.82 10.95 -1.39
N TYR A 82 10.93 10.62 -2.68
CA TYR A 82 10.08 9.61 -3.33
C TYR A 82 10.18 8.26 -2.63
N PHE A 83 11.38 7.80 -2.32
CA PHE A 83 11.60 6.56 -1.57
C PHE A 83 10.99 6.61 -0.15
N CYS A 84 11.06 7.75 0.52
CA CYS A 84 10.43 7.96 1.82
C CYS A 84 8.90 7.82 1.73
N MET A 85 8.27 8.49 0.77
CA MET A 85 6.83 8.40 0.52
C MET A 85 6.40 6.99 0.13
N LEU A 86 7.15 6.32 -0.74
CA LEU A 86 6.90 4.94 -1.15
C LEU A 86 6.90 3.98 0.06
N LYS A 87 7.90 4.10 0.95
CA LYS A 87 7.94 3.31 2.20
C LYS A 87 6.73 3.58 3.09
N ARG A 88 6.30 4.84 3.21
CA ARG A 88 5.14 5.23 4.03
C ARG A 88 3.84 4.64 3.47
N LEU A 89 3.61 4.73 2.16
CA LEU A 89 2.46 4.13 1.50
C LEU A 89 2.45 2.61 1.63
N ARG A 90 3.59 1.94 1.41
CA ARG A 90 3.69 0.49 1.56
C ARG A 90 3.39 0.03 2.99
N LYS A 91 3.87 0.77 4.00
CA LYS A 91 3.54 0.51 5.40
C LYS A 91 2.05 0.68 5.68
N ALA A 92 1.46 1.77 5.19
CA ALA A 92 0.06 2.10 5.40
C ALA A 92 -0.89 1.09 4.74
N LEU A 93 -0.56 0.58 3.54
CA LEU A 93 -1.27 -0.54 2.90
C LEU A 93 -1.20 -1.80 3.77
N ALA A 94 -0.02 -2.14 4.28
CA ALA A 94 0.18 -3.32 5.12
C ALA A 94 -0.57 -3.25 6.46
N SER A 95 -0.69 -2.05 7.06
CA SER A 95 -1.40 -1.83 8.33
C SER A 95 -2.86 -1.42 8.18
N ARG A 96 -3.39 -1.33 6.96
CA ARG A 96 -4.75 -0.81 6.68
C ARG A 96 -5.01 0.56 7.32
N SER A 97 -4.05 1.47 7.21
CA SER A 97 -4.11 2.80 7.81
C SER A 97 -3.91 3.90 6.77
N HIS A 98 -4.17 5.15 7.16
CA HIS A 98 -3.78 6.30 6.35
C HIS A 98 -2.25 6.47 6.36
N PRO A 99 -1.61 6.91 5.26
CA PRO A 99 -0.21 7.31 5.29
C PRO A 99 -0.02 8.48 6.27
N HIS A 100 1.02 8.37 7.11
CA HIS A 100 1.38 9.38 8.10
C HIS A 100 2.47 10.31 7.55
N VAL A 101 2.29 11.61 7.74
CA VAL A 101 3.27 12.66 7.45
C VAL A 101 3.60 13.35 8.77
N ASP A 102 4.90 13.50 9.06
CA ASP A 102 5.36 13.89 10.41
C ASP A 102 5.09 15.38 10.68
N ASP A 103 5.47 16.27 9.74
CA ASP A 103 5.24 17.71 9.83
C ASP A 103 4.07 18.12 8.93
N LEU A 104 2.96 18.50 9.55
CA LEU A 104 1.76 18.96 8.86
C LEU A 104 1.74 20.50 8.76
N PRO A 105 1.20 21.07 7.66
CA PRO A 105 1.06 22.52 7.53
C PRO A 105 0.10 23.10 8.60
N PRO A 106 0.17 24.42 8.87
CA PRO A 106 1.03 25.42 8.23
C PRO A 106 2.44 25.44 8.83
N PHE A 107 3.45 25.64 7.97
CA PHE A 107 4.85 25.69 8.39
C PHE A 107 5.31 27.09 8.85
N GLU A 108 4.62 28.15 8.41
CA GLU A 108 4.94 29.55 8.73
C GLU A 108 3.68 30.42 8.77
N ARG A 109 3.74 31.56 9.47
CA ARG A 109 2.71 32.61 9.48
C ARG A 109 3.34 34.02 9.43
N PRO A 110 2.76 34.98 8.68
CA PRO A 110 1.54 34.88 7.87
C PRO A 110 1.75 33.97 6.64
N SER A 111 0.65 33.48 6.05
CA SER A 111 0.78 32.67 4.83
C SER A 111 1.15 33.57 3.65
N VAL A 112 1.77 33.00 2.61
CA VAL A 112 2.07 33.73 1.36
C VAL A 112 0.84 34.29 0.63
N ALA A 113 -0.36 33.83 1.00
CA ALA A 113 -1.63 34.32 0.47
C ALA A 113 -2.18 35.54 1.24
N THR A 114 -1.42 36.08 2.20
CA THR A 114 -1.77 37.23 3.04
C THR A 114 -0.96 38.45 2.62
#